data_AF-A0A4S3M4P8-F1
#
_entry.id   AF-A0A4S3M4P8-F1
#
_cell.length_a   1.000
_cell.length_b   1.000
_cell.length_c   1.000
_cell.angle_alpha   90.00
_cell.angle_beta   90.00
_cell.angle_gamma   90.00
#
_symmetry.space_group_name_H-M   'P 1'
#
loop_
_entity.id
_entity.type
_entity.pdbx_description
1 polymer ?
#
loop_
_entity_poly.entity_id
_entity_poly.type
_entity_poly.pdbx_seq_one_letter_code
_entity_poly.pdbx_strand_id
1 'polypeptide(L)' 'MPYDVNEKHIFRFTNRERHYLWRAVDHEGEVLESVVTKRRNKRAALKMLRN' A
#
# COMPACT_ATOMS: atom_id res chain seq x y z
N MET A 1 -18.76 -4.93 -0.11
CA MET A 1 -18.06 -3.67 -0.43
C MET A 1 -16.57 -3.98 -0.42
N PRO A 2 -15.88 -4.24 -1.55
CA PRO A 2 -14.48 -4.62 -1.49
C PRO A 2 -13.62 -3.36 -1.44
N TYR A 3 -12.79 -3.26 -0.39
CA TYR A 3 -11.86 -2.16 -0.11
C TYR A 3 -11.08 -1.71 -1.35
N ASP A 4 -11.10 -0.40 -1.64
CA ASP A 4 -10.32 0.19 -2.72
C ASP A 4 -8.86 0.34 -2.29
N VAL A 5 -8.03 -0.61 -2.72
CA VAL A 5 -6.58 -0.54 -2.50
C VAL A 5 -5.97 0.47 -3.46
N ASN A 6 -5.84 1.69 -2.97
CA ASN A 6 -5.26 2.82 -3.70
C ASN A 6 -3.73 2.82 -3.53
N GLU A 7 -3.00 2.71 -4.66
CA GLU A 7 -1.55 2.96 -4.71
C GLU A 7 -1.33 4.43 -4.43
N LYS A 8 -0.93 4.78 -3.20
CA LYS A 8 -0.85 6.18 -2.78
C LYS A 8 0.54 6.42 -2.19
N HIS A 9 1.45 6.78 -3.10
CA HIS A 9 2.78 7.40 -2.92
C HIS A 9 4.01 6.47 -2.93
N ILE A 10 4.99 6.89 -3.74
CA ILE A 10 6.37 6.38 -3.75
C ILE A 10 7.14 7.18 -2.68
N PHE A 11 7.69 6.50 -1.69
CA PHE A 11 8.51 7.11 -0.65
C PHE A 11 9.98 6.74 -0.87
N ARG A 12 10.88 7.71 -0.67
CA ARG A 12 12.33 7.51 -0.72
C ARG A 12 12.88 7.61 0.70
N PHE A 13 13.14 6.48 1.34
CA PHE A 13 13.84 6.42 2.61
C PHE A 13 15.35 6.41 2.32
N THR A 14 15.97 7.60 2.34
CA THR A 14 17.40 7.94 2.59
C THR A 14 18.56 7.06 2.06
N ASN A 15 18.33 6.05 1.22
CA ASN A 15 19.34 5.10 0.71
C ASN A 15 19.17 4.80 -0.79
N ARG A 16 18.64 5.77 -1.56
CA ARG A 16 18.34 5.66 -3.01
C ARG A 16 17.35 4.56 -3.43
N GLU A 17 16.91 3.69 -2.52
CA GLU A 17 15.86 2.69 -2.79
C GLU A 17 14.47 3.36 -2.89
N ARG A 18 13.67 2.92 -3.86
CA ARG A 18 12.26 3.33 -4.02
C ARG A 18 11.39 2.36 -3.25
N HIS A 19 10.62 2.85 -2.30
CA HIS A 19 9.65 2.06 -1.56
C HIS A 19 8.23 2.47 -1.96
N TYR A 20 7.33 1.49 -2.01
CA TYR A 20 5.94 1.65 -2.39
C TYR A 20 5.07 1.43 -1.16
N LEU A 21 4.30 2.45 -0.79
CA LEU A 21 3.30 2.36 0.26
C LEU A 21 1.95 1.97 -0.33
N TRP A 22 1.39 0.90 0.20
CA TRP A 22 0.04 0.45 -0.09
C TRP A 22 -0.84 0.77 1.10
N ARG A 23 -2.04 1.30 0.85
CA ARG A 23 -3.02 1.58 1.88
C ARG A 23 -4.35 0.96 1.50
N ALA A 24 -4.94 0.21 2.43
CA ALA A 24 -6.34 -0.13 2.39
C ALA A 24 -7.11 1.04 2.97
N VAL A 25 -8.01 1.60 2.17
CA VAL A 25 -8.87 2.71 2.57
C VAL A 25 -10.31 2.23 2.40
N ASP A 26 -11.17 2.53 3.37
CA ASP A 26 -12.59 2.25 3.25
C ASP A 26 -13.32 3.31 2.40
N HIS A 27 -14.65 3.24 2.37
CA HIS A 27 -15.47 4.18 1.61
C HIS A 27 -15.59 5.58 2.25
N GLU A 28 -15.20 5.74 3.53
CA GLU A 28 -15.20 7.02 4.25
C GLU A 28 -13.85 7.74 4.16
N GLY A 29 -12.83 7.05 3.64
CA GLY A 29 -11.48 7.59 3.52
C GLY A 29 -10.59 7.23 4.71
N GLU A 30 -11.06 6.39 5.64
CA GLU A 30 -10.26 5.92 6.77
C GLU A 30 -9.25 4.87 6.30
N VAL A 31 -7.99 5.01 6.75
CA VAL A 31 -6.93 4.05 6.44
C VAL A 31 -7.03 2.89 7.41
N LEU A 32 -7.46 1.74 6.92
CA LEU A 32 -7.58 0.52 7.72
C LEU A 32 -6.22 -0.16 7.94
N GLU A 33 -5.39 -0.23 6.89
CA GLU A 33 -4.09 -0.89 6.95
C GLU A 33 -3.09 -0.28 5.97
N SER A 34 -1.80 -0.31 6.32
CA SER A 34 -0.73 0.19 5.45
C SER A 34 0.48 -0.74 5.41
N VAL A 35 0.99 -1.01 4.21
CA VAL A 35 2.12 -1.93 3.98
C VAL A 35 3.14 -1.25 3.08
N VAL A 36 4.41 -1.32 3.46
CA VAL A 36 5.54 -0.82 2.65
C VAL A 36 6.23 -1.98 1.95
N THR A 37 6.42 -1.86 0.64
CA THR A 37 7.15 -2.85 -0.16
C THR A 37 8.33 -2.21 -0.87
N LYS A 38 9.48 -2.90 -0.91
CA LYS A 38 10.67 -2.44 -1.65
C LYS A 38 10.50 -2.47 -3.17
N ARG A 39 9.56 -3.26 -3.68
CA ARG A 39 9.29 -3.45 -5.10
C ARG A 39 7.82 -3.19 -5.37
N ARG A 40 7.50 -2.63 -6.54
CA ARG A 40 6.11 -2.40 -6.99
C ARG A 40 5.42 -3.73 -7.29
N ASN A 41 4.98 -4.44 -6.26
CA ASN A 41 4.26 -5.70 -6.39
C ASN A 41 2.87 -5.59 -5.79
N LYS A 42 1.92 -5.11 -6.61
CA LYS A 42 0.52 -4.96 -6.23
C LYS A 42 -0.10 -6.28 -5.77
N ARG A 43 0.24 -7.42 -6.40
CA ARG A 43 -0.32 -8.73 -6.01
C ARG A 43 0.14 -9.17 -4.63
N ALA A 44 1.42 -8.97 -4.30
CA ALA A 44 1.94 -9.27 -2.96
C ALA A 44 1.33 -8.34 -1.91
N ALA A 45 1.24 -7.04 -2.21
CA ALA A 45 0.60 -6.08 -1.32
C ALA A 45 -0.89 -6.40 -1.10
N LEU A 46 -1.62 -6.74 -2.15
CA LEU A 46 -3.01 -7.18 -2.05
C LEU A 46 -3.16 -8.44 -1.21
N LYS A 47 -2.21 -9.39 -1.25
CA LYS A 47 -2.23 -10.57 -0.38
C LYS A 47 -1.95 -10.20 1.08
N MET A 48 -1.06 -9.24 1.33
CA MET A 48 -0.77 -8.76 2.69
C MET A 48 -1.95 -7.99 3.30
N LEU A 49 -2.70 -7.25 2.48
CA LEU A 49 -3.89 -6.48 2.89
C LEU A 49 -5.20 -7.31 2.93
N ARG A 50 -5.16 -8.61 2.60
CA ARG A 50 -6.37 -9.49 2.46
C ARG A 50 -6.54 -10.49 3.60
N ASN A 51 -6.00 -10.20 4.78
CA ASN A 51 -6.04 -11.11 5.93
C ASN A 51 -7.43 -11.72 6.17
#